data_AF-A0A6C0DZX4-F1
#
_entry.id   AF-A0A6C0DZX4-F1
#
_cell.length_a   1.000
_cell.length_b   1.000
_cell.length_c   1.000
_cell.angle_alpha   90.00
_cell.angle_beta   90.00
_cell.angle_gamma   90.00
#
_symmetry.space_group_name_H-M   'P 1'
#
loop_
_entity.id
_entity.type
_entity.pdbx_description
1 polymer ?
#
loop_
_entity_poly.entity_id
_entity_poly.type
_entity_poly.pdbx_seq_one_letter_code
_entity_poly.pdbx_strand_id
1 'polypeptide(L)'
;MSAPSPSSPAPSPQTKFHPSNFETPNGDLPYNQRILFDQDANKEELIGTPGAYKITIDDKNISKNNTKQVFKNQYSDTLLTQMFFSQTNVENIQQLLRLFIYKKTNIIIDKQSYNELLTIMRSIFLEYSSHPPIIESNMSDSEKSTILPLYTKEVSRLNEIVVNDVVPRVQSQLIQYINYIKDISELPKPIERSTNVSNSGKKQYRSVTQVLTGGQL
;
A
#
# COMPACT_ATOMS: atom_id res chain seq x y z
N MET A 1 67.63 58.23 -25.35
CA MET A 1 67.00 57.45 -26.44
C MET A 1 65.81 56.74 -25.83
N SER A 2 64.62 57.26 -26.12
CA SER A 2 63.33 56.72 -25.68
C SER A 2 62.87 55.66 -26.69
N ALA A 3 62.40 54.52 -26.20
CA ALA A 3 61.50 53.65 -26.93
C ALA A 3 60.26 53.43 -26.04
N PRO A 4 59.05 53.77 -26.50
CA PRO A 4 57.83 53.50 -25.75
C PRO A 4 57.49 52.01 -25.86
N SER A 5 57.20 51.38 -24.72
CA SER A 5 56.67 50.03 -24.59
C SER A 5 55.26 49.92 -25.22
N PRO A 6 54.90 48.78 -25.82
CA PRO A 6 53.62 48.61 -26.50
C PRO A 6 52.44 48.61 -25.52
N SER A 7 51.39 49.36 -25.86
CA SER A 7 50.12 49.42 -25.15
C SER A 7 49.47 48.04 -25.03
N SER A 8 49.23 47.59 -23.81
CA SER A 8 48.48 46.34 -23.54
C SER A 8 47.02 46.50 -23.99
N PRO A 9 46.42 45.53 -24.69
CA PRO A 9 45.05 45.63 -25.19
C PRO A 9 44.03 45.60 -24.05
N ALA A 10 42.95 46.38 -24.19
CA ALA A 10 41.86 46.49 -23.23
C ALA A 10 41.24 45.11 -22.92
N PRO A 11 40.83 44.84 -21.66
CA PRO A 11 40.19 43.59 -21.31
C PRO A 11 38.85 43.46 -22.06
N SER A 12 38.69 42.37 -22.79
CA SER A 12 37.44 42.01 -23.45
C SER A 12 36.32 41.86 -22.40
N PRO A 13 35.09 42.32 -22.70
CA PRO A 13 33.97 42.23 -21.76
C PRO A 13 33.70 40.75 -21.46
N GLN A 14 33.83 40.35 -20.20
CA GLN A 14 33.55 38.99 -19.77
C GLN A 14 32.06 38.69 -19.98
N THR A 15 31.76 37.90 -21.01
CA THR A 15 30.42 37.34 -21.24
C THR A 15 30.06 36.48 -20.04
N LYS A 16 29.21 37.00 -19.14
CA LYS A 16 28.81 36.34 -17.89
C LYS A 16 28.05 35.02 -18.09
N PHE A 17 27.63 34.74 -19.32
CA PHE A 17 26.96 33.51 -19.72
C PHE A 17 27.75 32.85 -20.86
N HIS A 18 28.74 32.02 -20.50
CA HIS A 18 29.43 31.13 -21.43
C HIS A 18 29.00 29.67 -21.15
N PRO A 19 28.73 28.82 -22.16
CA PRO A 19 28.23 27.46 -21.97
C PRO A 19 29.11 26.59 -21.07
N SER A 20 30.43 26.82 -21.09
CA SER A 20 31.40 26.14 -20.22
C SER A 20 31.16 26.35 -18.72
N ASN A 21 30.40 27.38 -18.32
CA ASN A 21 30.03 27.60 -16.92
C ASN A 21 28.94 26.62 -16.45
N PHE A 22 28.29 25.90 -17.38
CA PHE A 22 27.30 24.86 -17.11
C PHE A 22 27.81 23.46 -17.48
N GLU A 23 29.03 23.35 -18.01
CA GLU A 23 29.68 22.06 -18.27
C GLU A 23 30.41 21.61 -16.99
N THR A 24 29.85 20.63 -16.29
CA THR A 24 30.54 19.97 -15.19
C THR A 24 31.63 19.05 -15.75
N PRO A 25 32.91 19.19 -15.36
CA PRO A 25 33.99 18.33 -15.85
C PRO A 25 33.93 16.96 -15.16
N ASN A 26 33.04 16.06 -15.61
CA ASN A 26 32.92 14.62 -15.32
C ASN A 26 33.13 14.11 -13.87
N GLY A 27 33.28 14.97 -12.87
CA GLY A 27 33.68 14.65 -11.50
C GLY A 27 32.70 15.11 -10.41
N ASP A 28 31.74 15.97 -10.75
CA ASP A 28 30.71 16.50 -9.82
C ASP A 28 29.30 16.01 -10.17
N LEU A 29 29.19 14.79 -10.72
CA LEU A 29 27.96 14.04 -10.57
C LEU A 29 27.97 13.49 -9.13
N PRO A 30 26.95 13.73 -8.29
CA PRO A 30 26.80 12.95 -7.07
C PRO A 30 26.81 11.50 -7.54
N TYR A 31 27.84 10.76 -7.15
CA TYR A 31 28.06 9.38 -7.57
C TYR A 31 26.71 8.69 -7.45
N ASN A 32 26.09 8.45 -8.60
CA ASN A 32 24.85 7.70 -8.68
C ASN A 32 25.27 6.28 -8.31
N GLN A 33 25.36 6.04 -7.01
CA GLN A 33 25.17 4.77 -6.37
C GLN A 33 23.71 4.36 -6.61
N ARG A 34 23.34 4.16 -7.88
CA ARG A 34 22.86 2.84 -8.23
C ARG A 34 24.05 1.93 -7.95
N ILE A 35 24.17 1.50 -6.70
CA ILE A 35 24.88 0.26 -6.39
C ILE A 35 24.07 -0.78 -7.17
N LEU A 36 24.48 -1.01 -8.43
CA LEU A 36 24.55 -2.36 -8.94
C LEU A 36 25.38 -3.08 -7.89
N PHE A 37 24.68 -3.70 -6.94
CA PHE A 37 25.32 -4.63 -6.03
C PHE A 37 26.00 -5.62 -6.95
N ASP A 38 27.33 -5.64 -6.89
CA ASP A 38 28.14 -6.74 -7.36
C ASP A 38 27.48 -7.97 -6.74
N GLN A 39 26.79 -8.73 -7.59
CA GLN A 39 26.10 -9.91 -7.14
C GLN A 39 27.19 -10.83 -6.64
N ASP A 40 27.13 -11.19 -5.35
CA ASP A 40 27.87 -12.34 -4.86
C ASP A 40 27.71 -13.48 -5.87
N ALA A 41 28.82 -13.82 -6.50
CA ALA A 41 28.97 -14.75 -7.61
C ALA A 41 28.78 -16.21 -7.13
N ASN A 42 27.66 -16.48 -6.46
CA ASN A 42 27.21 -17.81 -6.04
C ASN A 42 25.67 -17.86 -6.05
N LYS A 43 25.06 -17.41 -7.14
CA LYS A 43 23.75 -17.94 -7.55
C LYS A 43 24.04 -18.98 -8.62
N GLU A 44 23.78 -20.23 -8.33
CA GLU A 44 23.58 -21.24 -9.36
C GLU A 44 22.56 -20.66 -10.35
N GLU A 45 23.05 -20.21 -11.50
CA GLU A 45 22.20 -19.77 -12.59
C GLU A 45 21.42 -20.99 -13.05
N LEU A 46 20.19 -21.12 -12.56
CA LEU A 46 19.17 -21.88 -13.26
C LEU A 46 19.16 -21.37 -14.70
N ILE A 47 19.63 -22.20 -15.63
CA ILE A 47 19.64 -21.96 -17.06
C ILE A 47 18.16 -21.83 -17.49
N GLY A 48 17.64 -20.62 -17.35
CA GLY A 48 16.30 -20.22 -17.74
C GLY A 48 16.41 -19.38 -19.01
N THR A 49 15.63 -19.74 -20.02
CA THR A 49 15.53 -19.06 -21.31
C THR A 49 15.51 -17.54 -21.13
N PRO A 50 16.30 -16.77 -21.89
CA PRO A 50 16.30 -15.31 -21.80
C PRO A 50 14.91 -14.79 -22.17
N GLY A 51 14.10 -14.44 -21.16
CA GLY A 51 12.72 -13.99 -21.37
C GLY A 51 11.69 -14.36 -20.29
N ALA A 52 12.03 -15.16 -19.27
CA ALA A 52 11.10 -15.42 -18.16
C ALA A 52 11.13 -14.27 -17.14
N TYR A 53 10.36 -13.21 -17.38
CA TYR A 53 10.10 -12.20 -16.36
C TYR A 53 9.10 -12.77 -15.34
N LYS A 54 9.45 -12.73 -14.05
CA LYS A 54 8.48 -13.00 -12.99
C LYS A 54 7.47 -11.85 -12.97
N ILE A 55 6.32 -12.07 -13.59
CA ILE A 55 5.20 -11.10 -13.62
C ILE A 55 4.62 -10.92 -12.22
N THR A 56 4.58 -12.00 -11.45
CA THR A 56 4.06 -12.01 -10.08
C THR A 56 5.19 -11.78 -9.10
N ILE A 57 5.01 -10.78 -8.25
CA ILE A 57 5.87 -10.52 -7.09
C ILE A 57 5.64 -11.67 -6.11
N ASP A 58 6.72 -12.36 -5.71
CA ASP A 58 6.65 -13.37 -4.66
C ASP A 58 6.38 -12.66 -3.32
N ASP A 59 5.11 -12.56 -2.95
CA ASP A 59 4.60 -11.81 -1.80
C ASP A 59 4.37 -12.67 -0.56
N LYS A 60 4.77 -13.95 -0.62
CA LYS A 60 4.54 -14.96 0.42
C LYS A 60 5.61 -14.99 1.51
N ASN A 61 6.77 -14.38 1.25
CA ASN A 61 7.91 -14.41 2.16
C ASN A 61 8.07 -13.05 2.84
N ILE A 62 8.34 -13.08 4.14
CA ILE A 62 8.58 -11.90 4.96
C ILE A 62 9.90 -12.06 5.72
N SER A 63 10.69 -10.98 5.80
CA SER A 63 11.93 -10.98 6.59
C SER A 63 11.60 -10.84 8.07
N LYS A 64 12.50 -11.32 8.94
CA LYS A 64 12.40 -11.10 10.40
C LYS A 64 12.20 -9.62 10.74
N ASN A 65 12.87 -8.75 9.99
CA ASN A 65 12.73 -7.30 10.07
C ASN A 65 12.60 -6.73 8.66
N ASN A 66 11.50 -5.99 8.44
CA ASN A 66 11.15 -5.45 7.13
C ASN A 66 11.43 -3.95 6.99
N THR A 67 12.00 -3.30 8.02
CA THR A 67 12.23 -1.84 8.07
C THR A 67 13.01 -1.34 6.84
N LYS A 68 14.12 -2.01 6.51
CA LYS A 68 14.96 -1.64 5.35
C LYS A 68 14.22 -1.76 4.03
N GLN A 69 13.43 -2.83 3.84
CA GLN A 69 12.62 -3.03 2.64
C GLN A 69 11.55 -1.95 2.52
N VAL A 70 10.87 -1.65 3.63
CA VAL A 70 9.78 -0.68 3.70
C VAL A 70 10.27 0.72 3.38
N PHE A 71 11.38 1.16 3.98
CA PHE A 71 11.87 2.53 3.84
C PHE A 71 12.95 2.74 2.76
N LYS A 72 13.47 1.67 2.15
CA LYS A 72 14.53 1.75 1.11
C LYS A 72 15.71 2.64 1.56
N ASN A 73 16.13 2.49 2.81
CA ASN A 73 17.21 3.27 3.46
C ASN A 73 16.95 4.78 3.60
N GLN A 74 15.72 5.25 3.46
CA GLN A 74 15.37 6.68 3.64
C GLN A 74 15.12 7.07 5.10
N TYR A 75 15.00 6.09 6.00
CA TYR A 75 14.63 6.29 7.39
C TYR A 75 15.62 5.55 8.30
N SER A 76 15.86 6.08 9.50
CA SER A 76 16.75 5.45 10.46
C SER A 76 16.09 4.22 11.10
N ASP A 77 16.87 3.16 11.29
CA ASP A 77 16.43 1.96 12.00
C ASP A 77 16.33 2.29 13.50
N THR A 78 15.12 2.59 13.98
CA THR A 78 14.83 2.82 15.42
C THR A 78 14.20 1.58 16.05
N LEU A 79 14.21 1.48 17.38
CA LEU A 79 13.54 0.37 18.06
C LEU A 79 12.06 0.29 17.69
N LEU A 80 11.37 1.43 17.60
CA LEU A 80 9.96 1.48 17.21
C LEU A 80 9.72 0.89 15.82
N THR A 81 10.51 1.30 14.83
CA THR A 81 10.37 0.79 13.46
C THR A 81 10.66 -0.71 13.41
N GLN A 82 11.71 -1.18 14.12
CA GLN A 82 12.04 -2.59 14.18
C GLN A 82 10.92 -3.43 14.81
N MET A 83 10.31 -2.94 15.90
CA MET A 83 9.19 -3.64 16.56
C MET A 83 7.94 -3.65 15.69
N PHE A 84 7.59 -2.49 15.11
CA PHE A 84 6.36 -2.35 14.32
C PHE A 84 6.42 -3.13 12.99
N PHE A 85 7.55 -3.11 12.29
CA PHE A 85 7.76 -3.85 11.04
C PHE A 85 8.40 -5.23 11.22
N SER A 86 8.42 -5.74 12.46
CA SER A 86 8.85 -7.11 12.75
C SER A 86 7.89 -8.13 12.12
N GLN A 87 8.43 -9.28 11.71
CA GLN A 87 7.61 -10.38 11.19
C GLN A 87 6.49 -10.77 12.17
N THR A 88 6.82 -10.87 13.45
CA THR A 88 5.86 -11.27 14.49
C THR A 88 4.71 -10.28 14.61
N ASN A 89 4.98 -8.97 14.53
CA ASN A 89 3.93 -7.97 14.58
C ASN A 89 3.04 -8.01 13.33
N VAL A 90 3.63 -8.18 12.15
CA VAL A 90 2.88 -8.32 10.90
C VAL A 90 1.97 -9.55 10.94
N GLU A 91 2.46 -10.68 11.45
CA GLU A 91 1.67 -11.89 11.63
C GLU A 91 0.54 -11.70 12.65
N ASN A 92 0.77 -10.94 13.73
CA ASN A 92 -0.28 -10.59 14.70
C ASN A 92 -1.38 -9.75 14.05
N ILE A 93 -1.02 -8.74 13.26
CA ILE A 93 -2.00 -7.93 12.52
C ILE A 93 -2.81 -8.80 11.56
N GLN A 94 -2.17 -9.71 10.82
CA GLN A 94 -2.86 -10.66 9.94
C GLN A 94 -3.88 -11.51 10.70
N GLN A 95 -3.52 -12.02 11.87
CA GLN A 95 -4.45 -12.79 12.72
C GLN A 95 -5.62 -11.94 13.21
N LEU A 96 -5.36 -10.70 13.64
CA LEU A 96 -6.40 -9.76 14.05
C LEU A 96 -7.36 -9.47 12.90
N LEU A 97 -6.86 -9.19 11.70
CA LEU A 97 -7.69 -8.96 10.51
C LEU A 97 -8.63 -10.14 10.25
N ARG A 98 -8.08 -11.37 10.23
CA ARG A 98 -8.87 -12.60 10.04
C ARG A 98 -9.94 -12.76 11.12
N LEU A 99 -9.60 -12.50 12.39
CA LEU A 99 -10.52 -12.56 13.51
C LEU A 99 -11.66 -11.54 13.38
N PHE A 100 -11.34 -10.27 13.09
CA PHE A 100 -12.35 -9.21 12.99
C PHE A 100 -13.27 -9.41 11.77
N ILE A 101 -12.73 -9.87 10.66
CA ILE A 101 -13.53 -10.17 9.47
C ILE A 101 -14.45 -11.35 9.74
N TYR A 102 -13.92 -12.43 10.32
CA TYR A 102 -14.74 -13.57 10.73
C TYR A 102 -15.86 -13.16 11.69
N LYS A 103 -15.58 -12.31 12.69
CA LYS A 103 -16.60 -11.79 13.60
C LYS A 103 -17.71 -10.99 12.90
N LYS A 104 -17.41 -10.31 11.80
CA LYS A 104 -18.37 -9.47 11.06
C LYS A 104 -19.14 -10.24 9.98
N THR A 105 -18.50 -11.18 9.29
CA THR A 105 -19.05 -11.84 8.11
C THR A 105 -19.34 -13.32 8.32
N ASN A 106 -18.82 -13.93 9.39
CA ASN A 106 -18.78 -15.38 9.62
C ASN A 106 -18.03 -16.17 8.54
N ILE A 107 -17.17 -15.51 7.76
CA ILE A 107 -16.36 -16.13 6.71
C ILE A 107 -14.89 -16.13 7.12
N ILE A 108 -14.26 -17.29 7.01
CA ILE A 108 -12.82 -17.44 7.27
C ILE A 108 -12.08 -17.06 5.98
N ILE A 109 -11.25 -16.03 6.07
CA ILE A 109 -10.40 -15.59 4.96
C ILE A 109 -8.95 -16.03 5.16
N ASP A 110 -8.21 -16.08 4.06
CA ASP A 110 -6.77 -16.30 4.05
C ASP A 110 -5.99 -15.04 4.44
N LYS A 111 -4.67 -15.22 4.61
CA LYS A 111 -3.75 -14.12 4.85
C LYS A 111 -3.73 -13.17 3.64
N GLN A 112 -3.65 -11.87 3.93
CA GLN A 112 -3.51 -10.84 2.90
C GLN A 112 -2.05 -10.75 2.42
N SER A 113 -1.82 -10.13 1.27
CA SER A 113 -0.46 -9.94 0.73
C SER A 113 0.42 -9.20 1.74
N TYR A 114 1.62 -9.73 2.04
CA TYR A 114 2.53 -9.08 2.98
C TYR A 114 3.02 -7.73 2.44
N ASN A 115 3.24 -7.62 1.13
CA ASN A 115 3.72 -6.37 0.51
C ASN A 115 2.69 -5.24 0.61
N GLU A 116 1.41 -5.55 0.36
CA GLU A 116 0.32 -4.57 0.48
C GLU A 116 0.13 -4.16 1.94
N LEU A 117 0.10 -5.13 2.86
CA LEU A 117 -0.02 -4.84 4.28
C LEU A 117 1.14 -3.99 4.78
N LEU A 118 2.39 -4.30 4.40
CA LEU A 118 3.56 -3.49 4.74
C LEU A 118 3.49 -2.08 4.15
N THR A 119 2.89 -1.91 2.97
CA THR A 119 2.68 -0.59 2.36
C THR A 119 1.70 0.24 3.18
N ILE A 120 0.59 -0.35 3.63
CA ILE A 120 -0.40 0.32 4.49
C ILE A 120 0.19 0.61 5.88
N MET A 121 0.92 -0.35 6.46
CA MET A 121 1.64 -0.14 7.71
C MET A 121 2.63 1.02 7.58
N ARG A 122 3.34 1.14 6.45
CA ARG A 122 4.26 2.26 6.18
C ARG A 122 3.53 3.60 6.17
N SER A 123 2.41 3.70 5.47
CA SER A 123 1.67 4.97 5.41
C SER A 123 1.17 5.38 6.78
N ILE A 124 0.58 4.43 7.54
CA ILE A 124 0.08 4.70 8.89
C ILE A 124 1.21 5.06 9.85
N PHE A 125 2.36 4.40 9.75
CA PHE A 125 3.53 4.76 10.54
C PHE A 125 3.98 6.20 10.25
N LEU A 126 4.09 6.59 8.97
CA LEU A 126 4.53 7.94 8.61
C LEU A 126 3.53 9.02 9.04
N GLU A 127 2.24 8.72 9.04
CA GLU A 127 1.19 9.67 9.37
C GLU A 127 0.98 9.81 10.90
N TYR A 128 0.99 8.69 11.63
CA TYR A 128 0.54 8.66 13.02
C TYR A 128 1.62 8.36 14.05
N SER A 129 2.84 7.96 13.66
CA SER A 129 3.86 7.53 14.64
C SER A 129 4.25 8.64 15.63
N SER A 130 4.15 8.32 16.91
CA SER A 130 4.67 9.13 18.01
C SER A 130 5.91 8.47 18.55
N HIS A 131 7.07 9.12 18.41
CA HIS A 131 8.35 8.54 18.80
C HIS A 131 8.59 8.69 20.31
N PRO A 132 8.67 7.59 21.09
CA PRO A 132 9.11 7.66 22.49
C PRO A 132 10.58 8.07 22.59
N PRO A 133 11.06 8.47 23.79
CA PRO A 133 12.45 8.80 24.02
C PRO A 133 13.39 7.69 23.56
N ILE A 134 14.44 8.07 22.80
CA ILE A 134 15.40 7.12 22.24
C ILE A 134 16.17 6.44 23.38
N ILE A 135 16.31 5.12 23.29
CA ILE A 135 17.11 4.35 24.23
C ILE A 135 18.58 4.46 23.82
N GLU A 136 19.38 5.08 24.68
CA GLU A 136 20.83 5.18 24.52
C GLU A 136 21.57 4.02 25.23
N SER A 137 22.77 3.70 24.77
CA SER A 137 23.56 2.58 25.30
C SER A 137 24.08 2.81 26.72
N ASN A 138 24.29 4.08 27.10
CA ASN A 138 24.75 4.56 28.41
C ASN A 138 23.63 4.65 29.47
N MET A 139 22.37 4.42 29.09
CA MET A 139 21.21 4.57 29.97
C MET A 139 21.12 3.45 31.01
N SER A 140 20.69 3.78 32.24
CA SER A 140 20.52 2.83 33.34
C SER A 140 19.39 1.83 33.06
N ASP A 141 19.50 0.61 33.58
CA ASP A 141 18.48 -0.44 33.39
C ASP A 141 17.11 -0.02 33.96
N SER A 142 17.09 0.78 35.04
CA SER A 142 15.85 1.33 35.60
C SER A 142 15.12 2.26 34.63
N GLU A 143 15.87 3.11 33.91
CA GLU A 143 15.32 4.04 32.92
C GLU A 143 14.80 3.28 31.70
N LYS A 144 15.56 2.29 31.21
CA LYS A 144 15.13 1.40 30.12
C LYS A 144 13.82 0.68 30.45
N SER A 145 13.68 0.17 31.68
CA SER A 145 12.47 -0.52 32.13
C SER A 145 11.21 0.36 32.08
N THR A 146 11.38 1.67 32.28
CA THR A 146 10.29 2.66 32.25
C THR A 146 9.90 3.01 30.81
N ILE A 147 10.87 3.02 29.89
CA ILE A 147 10.67 3.44 28.49
C ILE A 147 10.14 2.30 27.61
N LEU A 148 10.60 1.06 27.79
CA LEU A 148 10.15 -0.10 27.03
C LEU A 148 8.61 -0.25 26.92
N PRO A 149 7.80 -0.11 27.99
CA PRO A 149 6.35 -0.22 27.87
C PRO A 149 5.73 0.89 27.01
N LEU A 150 6.37 2.05 26.89
CA LEU A 150 5.91 3.12 26.01
C LEU A 150 5.98 2.71 24.54
N TYR A 151 7.06 2.03 24.15
CA TYR A 151 7.20 1.47 22.80
C TYR A 151 6.14 0.40 22.54
N THR A 152 5.92 -0.52 23.47
CA THR A 152 4.88 -1.57 23.31
C THR A 152 3.48 -0.97 23.17
N LYS A 153 3.16 0.06 23.98
CA LYS A 153 1.90 0.79 23.92
C LYS A 153 1.72 1.48 22.57
N GLU A 154 2.78 2.11 22.07
CA GLU A 154 2.75 2.79 20.78
C GLU A 154 2.55 1.81 19.62
N VAL A 155 3.25 0.68 19.62
CA VAL A 155 3.05 -0.40 18.62
C VAL A 155 1.61 -0.90 18.67
N SER A 156 1.07 -1.13 19.86
CA SER A 156 -0.33 -1.56 20.02
C SER A 156 -1.31 -0.54 19.44
N ARG A 157 -1.08 0.76 19.68
CA ARG A 157 -1.90 1.84 19.15
C ARG A 157 -1.85 1.89 17.62
N LEU A 158 -0.66 1.80 17.03
CA LEU A 158 -0.50 1.78 15.57
C LEU A 158 -1.17 0.55 14.96
N ASN A 159 -1.04 -0.63 15.56
CA ASN A 159 -1.71 -1.84 15.10
C ASN A 159 -3.23 -1.69 15.08
N GLU A 160 -3.81 -1.05 16.10
CA GLU A 160 -5.24 -0.78 16.16
C GLU A 160 -5.69 0.11 14.99
N ILE A 161 -4.92 1.17 14.67
CA ILE A 161 -5.19 2.05 13.54
C ILE A 161 -5.11 1.27 12.22
N VAL A 162 -4.09 0.43 12.03
CA VAL A 162 -3.95 -0.44 10.85
C VAL A 162 -5.17 -1.34 10.68
N VAL A 163 -5.58 -2.03 11.74
CA VAL A 163 -6.72 -2.94 11.70
C VAL A 163 -8.01 -2.18 11.40
N ASN A 164 -8.23 -1.03 12.03
CA ASN A 164 -9.43 -0.23 11.83
C ASN A 164 -9.55 0.31 10.40
N ASP A 165 -8.43 0.67 9.76
CA ASP A 165 -8.42 1.12 8.36
C ASP A 165 -8.61 -0.04 7.36
N VAL A 166 -7.97 -1.20 7.61
CA VAL A 166 -7.95 -2.32 6.66
C VAL A 166 -9.22 -3.17 6.69
N VAL A 167 -9.77 -3.45 7.88
CA VAL A 167 -10.96 -4.32 8.04
C VAL A 167 -12.15 -3.91 7.14
N PRO A 168 -12.61 -2.64 7.11
CA PRO A 168 -13.75 -2.26 6.28
C PRO A 168 -13.46 -2.42 4.77
N ARG A 169 -12.21 -2.18 4.34
CA ARG A 169 -11.81 -2.35 2.94
C ARG A 169 -11.89 -3.82 2.53
N VAL A 170 -11.29 -4.71 3.32
CA VAL A 170 -11.31 -6.16 3.05
C VAL A 170 -12.75 -6.70 3.13
N GLN A 171 -13.56 -6.22 4.07
CA GLN A 171 -14.97 -6.61 4.16
C GLN A 171 -15.73 -6.25 2.86
N SER A 172 -15.56 -5.04 2.34
CA SER A 172 -16.19 -4.61 1.10
C SER A 172 -15.72 -5.44 -0.10
N GLN A 173 -14.41 -5.70 -0.21
CA GLN A 173 -13.83 -6.52 -1.27
C GLN A 173 -14.31 -7.97 -1.19
N LEU A 174 -14.46 -8.54 0.01
CA LEU A 174 -14.98 -9.88 0.21
C LEU A 174 -16.43 -10.01 -0.29
N ILE A 175 -17.28 -9.03 0.01
CA ILE A 175 -18.67 -9.02 -0.47
C ILE A 175 -18.70 -8.91 -2.00
N GLN A 176 -17.88 -8.02 -2.57
CA GLN A 176 -17.76 -7.89 -4.03
C GLN A 176 -17.31 -9.20 -4.68
N TYR A 177 -16.33 -9.88 -4.08
CA TYR A 177 -15.84 -11.16 -4.56
C TYR A 177 -16.93 -12.24 -4.52
N ILE A 178 -17.69 -12.34 -3.41
CA ILE A 178 -18.79 -13.31 -3.30
C ILE A 178 -19.87 -13.03 -4.34
N ASN A 179 -20.25 -11.76 -4.53
CA ASN A 179 -21.22 -11.37 -5.54
C ASN A 179 -20.72 -11.69 -6.95
N TYR A 180 -19.45 -11.41 -7.24
CA TYR A 180 -18.83 -11.79 -8.51
C TYR A 180 -18.91 -13.31 -8.75
N ILE A 181 -18.53 -14.13 -7.76
CA ILE A 181 -18.62 -15.60 -7.88
C ILE A 181 -20.06 -16.05 -8.12
N LYS A 182 -21.04 -15.41 -7.46
CA LYS A 182 -22.46 -15.69 -7.67
C LYS A 182 -22.89 -15.33 -9.10
N ASP A 183 -22.53 -14.14 -9.57
CA ASP A 183 -22.93 -13.62 -10.89
C ASP A 183 -22.34 -14.44 -12.04
N ILE A 184 -21.13 -14.99 -11.89
CA ILE A 184 -20.54 -15.88 -12.91
C ILE A 184 -21.10 -17.30 -12.86
N SER A 185 -21.66 -17.73 -11.73
CA SER A 185 -22.16 -19.11 -11.55
C SER A 185 -23.64 -19.23 -11.90
N GLU A 186 -24.40 -18.14 -11.77
CA GLU A 186 -25.83 -18.10 -12.03
C GLU A 186 -26.14 -17.51 -13.41
N LEU A 187 -27.22 -17.99 -14.04
CA LEU A 187 -27.72 -17.35 -15.25
C LEU A 187 -28.33 -15.98 -14.90
N PRO A 188 -28.10 -14.94 -15.72
CA PRO A 188 -28.70 -13.64 -15.48
C PRO A 188 -30.22 -13.75 -15.52
N LYS A 189 -30.89 -13.26 -14.48
CA LYS A 189 -32.36 -13.21 -14.44
C LYS A 189 -32.87 -12.34 -15.59
N PRO A 190 -33.79 -12.84 -16.43
CA PRO A 190 -34.43 -12.02 -17.44
C PRO A 190 -35.07 -10.78 -16.82
N ILE A 191 -34.90 -9.63 -17.47
CA ILE A 191 -35.55 -8.38 -17.04
C ILE A 191 -37.06 -8.57 -17.16
N GLU A 192 -37.80 -8.30 -16.08
CA GLU A 192 -39.26 -8.36 -16.11
C GLU A 192 -39.81 -7.35 -17.12
N ARG A 193 -40.84 -7.75 -17.85
CA ARG A 193 -41.51 -6.83 -18.78
C ARG A 193 -42.16 -5.70 -17.98
N SER A 194 -42.21 -4.51 -18.60
CA SER A 194 -42.91 -3.38 -17.99
C SER A 194 -44.37 -3.74 -17.69
N THR A 195 -44.83 -3.35 -16.50
CA THR A 195 -46.21 -3.52 -16.12
C THR A 195 -47.03 -2.32 -16.58
N ASN A 196 -48.25 -2.57 -17.04
CA ASN A 196 -49.15 -1.50 -17.44
C ASN A 196 -49.71 -0.79 -16.17
N VAL A 197 -49.27 0.44 -15.94
CA VAL A 197 -49.73 1.29 -14.82
C VAL A 197 -51.08 1.95 -15.07
N SER A 198 -51.59 1.93 -16.31
CA SER A 198 -52.89 2.51 -16.63
C SER A 198 -54.04 1.74 -16.00
N ASN A 199 -55.10 2.46 -15.62
CA ASN A 199 -56.38 1.87 -15.24
C ASN A 199 -57.25 1.53 -16.45
N SER A 200 -56.84 1.93 -17.66
CA SER A 200 -57.52 1.55 -18.90
C SER A 200 -57.44 0.05 -19.12
N GLY A 201 -58.57 -0.60 -19.43
CA GLY A 201 -58.67 -2.06 -19.60
C GLY A 201 -58.85 -2.87 -18.30
N LYS A 202 -58.70 -2.26 -17.11
CA LYS A 202 -58.99 -2.93 -15.81
C LYS A 202 -60.48 -2.90 -15.42
N LYS A 203 -61.29 -2.08 -16.10
CA LYS A 203 -62.74 -2.05 -15.91
C LYS A 203 -63.35 -3.30 -16.56
N GLN A 204 -63.69 -4.28 -15.73
CA GLN A 204 -64.36 -5.50 -16.17
C GLN A 204 -65.86 -5.38 -15.91
N TYR A 205 -66.66 -5.59 -16.95
CA TYR A 205 -68.10 -5.71 -16.82
C TYR A 205 -68.46 -7.13 -16.39
N ARG A 206 -69.51 -7.29 -15.59
CA ARG A 206 -70.02 -8.60 -15.18
C ARG A 206 -70.47 -9.38 -16.42
N SER A 207 -70.18 -10.68 -16.48
CA SER A 207 -70.75 -11.53 -17.53
C SER A 207 -72.25 -11.68 -17.35
N VAL A 208 -72.98 -11.93 -18.43
CA VAL A 208 -74.45 -12.07 -18.41
C VAL A 208 -74.90 -13.12 -17.39
N THR A 209 -74.19 -14.25 -17.32
CA THR A 209 -74.44 -15.31 -16.34
C THR A 209 -74.28 -14.83 -14.91
N GLN A 210 -73.27 -14.01 -14.61
CA GLN A 210 -72.99 -13.47 -13.27
C GLN A 210 -74.06 -12.48 -12.81
N VAL A 211 -74.64 -11.73 -13.76
CA VAL A 211 -75.78 -10.84 -13.50
C VAL A 211 -77.03 -11.66 -13.19
N LEU A 212 -77.27 -12.74 -13.96
CA LEU A 212 -78.45 -13.61 -13.80
C LEU A 212 -78.41 -14.44 -12.51
N THR A 213 -77.22 -14.87 -12.07
CA THR A 213 -77.06 -15.66 -10.84
C THR A 213 -76.83 -14.81 -9.58
N GLY A 214 -76.80 -13.48 -9.70
CA GLY A 214 -76.58 -12.57 -8.58
C GLY A 214 -75.16 -12.65 -7.97
N GLY A 215 -74.20 -13.25 -8.68
CA GLY A 215 -72.83 -13.39 -8.22
C GLY A 215 -72.09 -12.05 -8.14
N GLN A 216 -71.24 -11.90 -7.13
CA GLN A 216 -70.28 -10.78 -7.06
C GLN A 216 -69.06 -11.05 -7.96
N LEU A 217 -68.31 -9.98 -8.26
CA LEU A 217 -67.04 -10.05 -9.00
C LEU A 217 -65.95 -10.65 -8.13
#